data_AF-A0A957ZWT0-F1
#
_entry.id   AF-A0A957ZWT0-F1
#
_cell.length_a   1.000
_cell.length_b   1.000
_cell.length_c   1.000
_cell.angle_alpha   90.00
_cell.angle_beta   90.00
_cell.angle_gamma   90.00
#
_symmetry.space_group_name_H-M   'P 1'
#
loop_
_entity.id
_entity.type
_entity.pdbx_description
1 polymer ?
#
loop_
_entity_poly.entity_id
_entity_poly.type
_entity_poly.pdbx_seq_one_letter_code
_entity_poly.pdbx_strand_id
1 'polypeptide(L)'
;MIEKVLALDESDDITAIRSRIEFALPKITPQVVQGANGAERAKLLIVVPSQNKALNSLVNMKLLARQFSYRAVELAIVTSHPTIRDYAKEAGLKTFSSLKNAKRAGWVTNENAVTPPSETMPPPLKTQAQPAGDLPRRRVKKKRFEVVESDEKRHPSLWVAQWIGRVALVLVLAVALVMGALLLFPQATVTVTPIAQPVETELIVKADPEVDGVNFQELTFPARIGQVELAGSDEIETVKTELAPTGQATGRVVFINRTEDSFFLPYSTTVSTSAGEPVEFRTLQ
;
A
#
# COMPACT_ATOMS: atom_id res chain seq x y z
N MET A 1 -26.32 45.68 -21.17
CA MET A 1 -25.84 44.32 -21.48
C MET A 1 -24.61 43.99 -20.62
N ILE A 2 -24.73 43.13 -19.61
CA ILE A 2 -23.58 42.69 -18.80
C ILE A 2 -23.21 41.29 -19.30
N GLU A 3 -22.17 41.22 -20.14
CA GLU A 3 -21.58 39.97 -20.62
C GLU A 3 -20.38 39.67 -19.73
N LYS A 4 -20.43 38.59 -18.95
CA LYS A 4 -19.33 38.18 -18.07
C LYS A 4 -18.85 36.80 -18.46
N VAL A 5 -17.55 36.67 -18.71
CA VAL A 5 -16.90 35.40 -18.98
C VAL A 5 -16.35 34.86 -17.67
N LEU A 6 -16.88 33.74 -17.19
CA LEU A 6 -16.37 33.07 -15.99
C LEU A 6 -15.58 31.84 -16.44
N ALA A 7 -14.27 31.84 -16.20
CA ALA A 7 -13.42 30.67 -16.36
C ALA A 7 -13.47 29.83 -15.07
N LEU A 8 -13.87 28.57 -15.20
CA LEU A 8 -13.84 27.61 -14.09
C LEU A 8 -12.50 26.88 -14.06
N ASP A 9 -12.10 26.45 -12.86
CA ASP A 9 -10.92 25.61 -12.68
C ASP A 9 -11.28 24.11 -12.83
N GLU A 10 -10.28 23.27 -13.09
CA GLU A 10 -10.42 21.82 -13.24
C GLU A 10 -10.82 21.14 -11.92
N SER A 11 -10.47 21.74 -10.78
CA SER A 11 -10.73 21.23 -9.43
C SER A 11 -12.01 21.78 -8.77
N ASP A 12 -12.73 22.69 -9.45
CA ASP A 12 -13.91 23.33 -8.86
C ASP A 12 -15.09 22.33 -8.74
N ASP A 13 -15.50 22.05 -7.51
CA ASP A 13 -16.71 21.28 -7.18
C ASP A 13 -17.99 22.11 -7.41
N ILE A 14 -19.15 21.48 -7.55
CA ILE A 14 -20.42 22.14 -7.90
C ILE A 14 -20.80 23.26 -6.92
N THR A 15 -20.42 23.10 -5.64
CA THR A 15 -20.62 24.11 -4.59
C THR A 15 -19.68 25.30 -4.76
N ALA A 16 -18.43 25.07 -5.17
CA ALA A 16 -17.45 26.12 -5.48
C ALA A 16 -17.83 26.87 -6.77
N ILE A 17 -18.25 26.14 -7.81
CA ILE A 17 -18.82 26.71 -9.04
C ILE A 17 -20.02 27.59 -8.69
N ARG A 18 -20.93 27.10 -7.84
CA ARG A 18 -22.10 27.85 -7.37
C ARG A 18 -21.71 29.13 -6.62
N SER A 19 -20.78 29.05 -5.67
CA SER A 19 -20.31 30.22 -4.89
C SER A 19 -19.60 31.26 -5.77
N ARG A 20 -18.73 30.82 -6.70
CA ARG A 20 -18.06 31.71 -7.67
C ARG A 20 -19.04 32.37 -8.62
N ILE A 21 -20.06 31.65 -9.07
CA ILE A 21 -21.15 32.18 -9.89
C ILE A 21 -21.97 33.20 -9.08
N GLU A 22 -22.29 32.89 -7.82
CA GLU A 22 -23.06 33.78 -6.93
C GLU A 22 -22.29 35.05 -6.59
N PHE A 23 -20.96 34.97 -6.46
CA PHE A 23 -20.08 36.12 -6.30
C PHE A 23 -19.87 36.91 -7.60
N ALA A 24 -19.81 36.22 -8.75
CA ALA A 24 -19.59 36.85 -10.05
C ALA A 24 -20.84 37.57 -10.58
N LEU A 25 -22.03 37.14 -10.19
CA LEU A 25 -23.28 37.83 -10.49
C LEU A 25 -23.50 38.95 -9.46
N PRO A 26 -23.53 40.25 -9.86
CA PRO A 26 -24.05 41.28 -8.95
C PRO A 26 -25.47 40.87 -8.54
N LYS A 27 -25.88 41.15 -7.30
CA LYS A 27 -27.24 40.83 -6.79
C LYS A 27 -28.31 41.41 -7.71
N ILE A 28 -28.74 40.64 -8.72
CA ILE A 28 -29.91 40.97 -9.54
C ILE A 28 -31.11 40.64 -8.65
N THR A 29 -31.50 41.63 -7.85
CA THR A 29 -32.77 41.60 -7.14
C THR A 29 -33.88 41.49 -8.19
N PRO A 30 -34.90 40.63 -8.02
CA PRO A 30 -35.97 40.41 -9.00
C PRO A 30 -36.75 41.67 -9.39
N GLN A 31 -36.54 42.80 -8.70
CA GLN A 31 -37.19 44.08 -8.97
C GLN A 31 -36.62 44.85 -10.17
N VAL A 32 -35.42 44.51 -10.69
CA VAL A 32 -34.85 45.19 -11.87
C VAL A 32 -35.47 44.71 -13.20
N VAL A 33 -36.30 43.67 -13.18
CA VAL A 33 -36.90 43.08 -14.39
C VAL A 33 -38.18 43.81 -14.86
N GLN A 34 -38.75 44.73 -14.07
CA GLN A 34 -40.02 45.39 -14.44
C GLN A 34 -39.87 46.72 -15.22
N GLY A 35 -38.65 47.18 -15.51
CA GLY A 35 -38.42 48.45 -16.21
C GLY A 35 -37.86 48.36 -17.64
N ALA A 36 -37.42 47.18 -18.08
CA ALA A 36 -36.77 47.02 -19.37
C ALA A 36 -37.75 46.46 -20.41
N ASN A 37 -38.48 47.35 -21.09
CA ASN A 37 -39.18 47.01 -22.32
C ASN A 37 -38.16 46.58 -23.37
N GLY A 38 -38.14 45.28 -23.67
CA GLY A 38 -37.31 44.67 -24.71
C GLY A 38 -36.30 43.67 -24.16
N ALA A 39 -36.75 42.43 -23.95
CA ALA A 39 -36.03 41.15 -24.14
C ALA A 39 -34.51 41.00 -23.84
N GLU A 40 -33.86 41.86 -23.07
CA GLU A 40 -32.44 41.74 -22.72
C GLU A 40 -32.29 40.93 -21.43
N ARG A 41 -32.25 39.60 -21.57
CA ARG A 41 -31.82 38.70 -20.50
C ARG A 41 -30.31 38.84 -20.29
N ALA A 42 -29.88 38.86 -19.03
CA ALA A 42 -28.44 38.84 -18.72
C ALA A 42 -27.82 37.58 -19.31
N LYS A 43 -26.73 37.71 -20.09
CA LYS A 43 -26.04 36.59 -20.75
C LYS A 43 -24.78 36.25 -19.97
N LEU A 44 -24.68 35.01 -19.50
CA LEU A 44 -23.50 34.51 -18.80
C LEU A 44 -22.81 33.45 -19.66
N LEU A 45 -21.52 33.65 -19.93
CA LEU A 45 -20.69 32.67 -20.64
C LEU A 45 -19.76 31.98 -19.65
N ILE A 46 -19.95 30.67 -19.46
CA ILE A 46 -19.09 29.86 -18.60
C ILE A 46 -18.12 29.08 -19.48
N VAL A 47 -16.82 29.30 -19.27
CA VAL A 47 -15.76 28.51 -19.90
C VAL A 47 -15.44 27.35 -18.97
N VAL A 48 -15.79 26.15 -19.42
CA VAL A 48 -15.62 24.91 -18.65
C VAL A 48 -14.38 24.19 -19.17
N PRO A 49 -13.35 23.97 -18.34
CA PRO A 49 -12.18 23.21 -18.76
C PRO A 49 -12.54 21.75 -19.01
N SER A 50 -11.77 21.07 -19.85
CA SER A 50 -12.10 19.74 -20.35
C SER A 50 -12.14 18.64 -19.29
N GLN A 51 -11.55 18.87 -18.10
CA GLN A 51 -11.40 17.86 -17.05
C GLN A 51 -12.27 18.11 -15.79
N ASN A 52 -13.21 19.07 -15.82
CA ASN A 52 -14.01 19.34 -14.63
C ASN A 52 -15.03 18.21 -14.36
N LYS A 53 -14.81 17.47 -13.25
CA LYS A 53 -15.64 16.32 -12.84
C LYS A 53 -17.07 16.71 -12.46
N ALA A 54 -17.28 17.88 -11.87
CA ALA A 54 -18.60 18.33 -11.41
C ALA A 54 -19.57 18.58 -12.57
N LEU A 55 -19.06 19.00 -13.72
CA LEU A 55 -19.82 19.30 -14.93
C LEU A 55 -19.87 18.13 -15.93
N ASN A 56 -19.24 17.00 -15.61
CA ASN A 56 -19.31 15.76 -16.38
C ASN A 56 -20.51 14.86 -15.97
N SER A 57 -21.57 15.44 -15.39
CA SER A 57 -22.79 14.75 -15.00
C SER A 57 -24.02 15.49 -15.53
N LEU A 58 -24.91 14.74 -16.19
CA LEU A 58 -26.17 15.28 -16.72
C LEU A 58 -27.07 15.87 -15.62
N VAL A 59 -27.08 15.24 -14.44
CA VAL A 59 -27.87 15.71 -13.29
C VAL A 59 -27.41 17.10 -12.86
N ASN A 60 -26.10 17.30 -12.75
CA ASN A 60 -25.50 18.57 -12.37
C ASN A 60 -25.75 19.66 -13.42
N MET A 61 -25.70 19.30 -14.71
CA MET A 61 -26.06 20.22 -15.80
C MET A 61 -27.52 20.66 -15.75
N LYS A 62 -28.46 19.75 -15.47
CA LYS A 62 -29.89 20.08 -15.34
C LYS A 62 -30.19 20.92 -14.09
N LEU A 63 -29.52 20.64 -12.97
CA LEU A 63 -29.62 21.47 -11.76
C LEU A 63 -29.14 22.90 -12.03
N LEU A 64 -28.01 23.02 -12.72
CA LEU A 64 -27.45 24.31 -13.11
C LEU A 64 -28.40 25.04 -14.07
N ALA A 65 -28.89 24.39 -15.13
CA ALA A 65 -29.86 24.95 -16.05
C ALA A 65 -31.16 25.43 -15.36
N ARG A 66 -31.69 24.65 -14.41
CA ARG A 66 -32.89 25.01 -13.63
C ARG A 66 -32.65 26.23 -12.76
N GLN A 67 -31.49 26.33 -12.11
CA GLN A 67 -31.14 27.45 -11.25
C GLN A 67 -31.07 28.78 -12.02
N PHE A 68 -30.52 28.76 -13.24
CA PHE A 68 -30.42 29.97 -14.07
C PHE A 68 -31.72 30.33 -14.77
N SER A 69 -32.54 29.33 -15.11
CA SER A 69 -33.88 29.54 -15.64
C SER A 69 -34.75 30.32 -14.65
N TYR A 70 -34.63 30.06 -13.35
CA TYR A 70 -35.35 30.78 -12.30
C TYR A 70 -34.92 32.26 -12.15
N ARG A 71 -33.68 32.60 -12.56
CA ARG A 71 -33.12 33.96 -12.42
C ARG A 71 -33.18 34.80 -13.71
N ALA A 72 -33.87 34.31 -14.75
CA ALA A 72 -33.98 34.94 -16.06
C ALA A 72 -32.61 35.27 -16.72
N VAL A 73 -31.59 34.46 -16.43
CA VAL A 73 -30.24 34.58 -17.00
C VAL A 73 -30.09 33.54 -18.12
N GLU A 74 -29.65 33.97 -19.31
CA GLU A 74 -29.35 33.08 -20.42
C GLU A 74 -27.91 32.56 -20.28
N LEU A 75 -27.78 31.24 -20.10
CA LEU A 75 -26.48 30.60 -19.90
C LEU A 75 -25.98 29.94 -21.19
N ALA A 76 -24.72 30.22 -21.53
CA ALA A 76 -24.00 29.50 -22.57
C ALA A 76 -22.72 28.85 -22.01
N ILE A 77 -22.47 27.61 -22.43
CA ILE A 77 -21.31 26.83 -22.00
C ILE A 77 -20.30 26.74 -23.16
N VAL A 78 -19.05 27.08 -22.88
CA VAL A 78 -17.92 26.88 -23.81
C VAL A 78 -17.06 25.75 -23.30
N THR A 79 -17.00 24.66 -24.06
CA THR A 79 -16.15 23.51 -23.73
C THR A 79 -15.63 22.84 -25.00
N SER A 80 -14.37 22.42 -24.97
CA SER A 80 -13.78 21.60 -26.02
C SER A 80 -14.16 20.11 -25.90
N HIS A 81 -14.68 19.68 -24.73
CA HIS A 81 -14.94 18.27 -24.44
C HIS A 81 -16.29 17.82 -25.02
N PRO A 82 -16.34 16.71 -25.81
CA PRO A 82 -17.56 16.26 -26.48
C PRO A 82 -18.66 15.86 -25.49
N THR A 83 -18.34 15.10 -24.44
CA THR A 83 -19.31 14.61 -23.45
C THR A 83 -20.02 15.73 -22.67
N ILE A 84 -19.26 16.75 -22.20
CA ILE A 84 -19.82 17.92 -21.51
C ILE A 84 -20.76 18.71 -22.44
N ARG A 85 -20.41 18.80 -23.73
CA ARG A 85 -21.25 19.44 -24.75
C ARG A 85 -22.55 18.68 -24.98
N ASP A 86 -22.52 17.35 -24.99
CA ASP A 86 -23.71 16.53 -25.20
C ASP A 86 -24.65 16.62 -23.99
N TYR A 87 -24.11 16.56 -22.75
CA TYR A 87 -24.90 16.79 -21.54
C TYR A 87 -25.49 18.20 -21.45
N ALA A 88 -24.74 19.21 -21.88
CA ALA A 88 -25.25 20.58 -21.89
C ALA A 88 -26.34 20.79 -22.94
N LYS A 89 -26.24 20.17 -24.13
CA LYS A 89 -27.33 20.15 -25.12
C LYS A 89 -28.59 19.46 -24.60
N GLU A 90 -28.42 18.33 -23.92
CA GLU A 90 -29.53 17.58 -23.33
C GLU A 90 -30.19 18.33 -22.16
N ALA A 91 -29.42 19.16 -21.43
CA ALA A 91 -29.93 20.08 -20.42
C ALA A 91 -30.61 21.34 -21.02
N GLY A 92 -30.65 21.49 -22.35
CA GLY A 92 -31.27 22.63 -23.02
C GLY A 92 -30.41 23.90 -23.03
N LEU A 93 -29.11 23.79 -22.76
CA LEU A 93 -28.17 24.91 -22.74
C LEU A 93 -27.53 25.13 -24.12
N LYS A 94 -27.23 26.38 -24.45
CA LYS A 94 -26.49 26.71 -25.68
C LYS A 94 -25.00 26.40 -25.48
N THR A 95 -24.43 25.60 -26.38
CA THR A 95 -23.05 25.13 -26.27
C THR A 95 -22.18 25.60 -27.42
N PHE A 96 -20.96 26.02 -27.12
CA PHE A 96 -19.95 26.38 -28.12
C PHE A 96 -18.67 25.59 -27.91
N SER A 97 -18.03 25.17 -29.01
CA SER A 97 -16.76 24.43 -28.96
C SER A 97 -15.53 25.31 -28.73
N SER A 98 -15.67 26.62 -28.83
CA SER A 98 -14.59 27.58 -28.62
C SER A 98 -15.19 28.97 -28.37
N LEU A 99 -14.45 29.81 -27.62
CA LEU A 99 -14.75 31.23 -27.46
C LEU A 99 -14.91 31.94 -28.82
N LYS A 100 -14.15 31.52 -29.85
CA LYS A 100 -14.28 32.07 -31.22
C LYS A 100 -15.66 31.78 -31.84
N ASN A 101 -16.24 30.62 -31.56
CA ASN A 101 -17.57 30.24 -32.07
C ASN A 101 -18.69 30.92 -31.29
N ALA A 102 -18.52 31.11 -29.97
CA ALA A 102 -19.42 31.93 -29.16
C ALA A 102 -19.45 33.39 -29.65
N LYS A 103 -18.29 33.96 -29.99
CA LYS A 103 -18.16 35.29 -30.60
C LYS A 103 -18.91 35.42 -31.92
N ARG A 104 -18.73 34.47 -32.86
CA ARG A 104 -19.46 34.47 -34.15
C ARG A 104 -20.97 34.35 -33.99
N ALA A 105 -21.44 33.68 -32.94
CA ALA A 105 -22.85 33.54 -32.63
C ALA A 105 -23.46 34.77 -31.94
N GLY A 106 -22.70 35.86 -31.74
CA GLY A 106 -23.18 37.09 -31.11
C GLY A 106 -23.40 36.99 -29.60
N TRP A 107 -22.68 36.07 -28.93
CA TRP A 107 -22.74 35.88 -27.48
C TRP A 107 -21.66 36.63 -26.69
N VAL A 108 -20.65 37.15 -27.39
CA VAL A 108 -19.57 37.95 -26.82
C VAL A 108 -19.26 39.07 -27.80
N THR A 109 -19.58 40.30 -27.43
CA THR A 109 -19.24 41.50 -28.19
C THR A 109 -18.10 42.21 -27.48
N ASN A 110 -16.87 41.83 -27.83
CA ASN A 110 -15.57 42.41 -27.44
C ASN A 110 -15.51 43.31 -26.19
N GLU A 111 -14.74 42.85 -25.19
CA GLU A 111 -13.74 43.73 -24.56
C GLU A 111 -12.45 43.71 -25.41
N ASN A 112 -11.96 44.91 -25.67
CA ASN A 112 -10.86 45.32 -26.54
C ASN A 112 -9.63 44.39 -26.61
N ALA A 113 -9.21 44.05 -27.85
CA ALA A 113 -7.83 43.64 -28.15
C ALA A 113 -7.47 43.95 -29.62
N VAL A 114 -6.87 45.12 -29.81
CA VAL A 114 -5.75 45.48 -30.69
C VAL A 114 -5.62 44.74 -32.04
N THR A 115 -5.86 45.49 -33.12
CA THR A 115 -5.48 45.14 -34.50
C THR A 115 -3.97 45.30 -34.70
N PRO A 116 -3.20 44.27 -35.10
CA PRO A 116 -1.83 44.46 -35.57
C PRO A 116 -1.82 45.11 -36.97
N PRO A 117 -0.99 46.15 -37.21
CA PRO A 117 -0.96 46.90 -38.46
C PRO A 117 0.02 46.27 -39.46
N SER A 118 -0.46 45.43 -40.37
CA SER A 118 0.29 45.06 -41.58
C SER A 118 -0.61 44.30 -42.55
N GLU A 119 -1.31 45.05 -43.41
CA GLU A 119 -1.69 44.72 -44.80
C GLU A 119 -2.76 45.71 -45.28
N THR A 120 -2.41 47.00 -45.29
CA THR A 120 -3.13 48.02 -46.07
C THR A 120 -2.12 48.68 -46.98
N MET A 121 -1.82 48.02 -48.12
CA MET A 121 -1.25 48.69 -49.27
C MET A 121 -2.17 48.45 -50.46
N PRO A 122 -2.90 49.47 -50.94
CA PRO A 122 -3.70 49.35 -52.14
C PRO A 122 -2.79 49.32 -53.38
N PRO A 123 -3.05 48.48 -54.39
CA PRO A 123 -2.36 48.58 -55.68
C PRO A 123 -2.72 49.90 -56.40
N PRO A 124 -1.77 50.50 -57.14
CA PRO A 124 -1.86 51.89 -57.60
C PRO A 124 -2.85 52.13 -58.76
N LEU A 125 -3.37 53.36 -58.79
CA LEU A 125 -4.23 53.92 -59.82
C LEU A 125 -3.59 53.87 -61.22
N LYS A 126 -4.28 53.29 -62.19
CA LYS A 126 -4.04 53.56 -63.61
C LYS A 126 -4.93 54.72 -64.06
N THR A 127 -4.34 55.90 -64.13
CA THR A 127 -4.85 57.04 -64.90
C THR A 127 -4.51 56.83 -66.36
N GLN A 128 -5.49 56.60 -67.23
CA GLN A 128 -5.48 57.13 -68.61
C GLN A 128 -6.90 57.48 -69.03
N ALA A 129 -7.06 58.72 -69.45
CA ALA A 129 -8.30 59.35 -69.87
C ALA A 129 -8.55 59.15 -71.37
N GLN A 130 -9.85 59.20 -71.75
CA GLN A 130 -10.46 59.71 -73.00
C GLN A 130 -11.55 58.77 -73.56
N PRO A 131 -12.51 59.26 -74.35
CA PRO A 131 -13.55 60.23 -74.00
C PRO A 131 -14.96 59.66 -74.29
N ALA A 132 -15.98 60.51 -74.17
CA ALA A 132 -17.40 60.21 -74.32
C ALA A 132 -17.77 59.36 -75.54
N GLY A 133 -18.56 58.31 -75.30
CA GLY A 133 -19.25 57.51 -76.31
C GLY A 133 -20.19 56.51 -75.65
N ASP A 134 -21.49 56.69 -75.88
CA ASP A 134 -22.61 55.76 -75.69
C ASP A 134 -22.66 54.90 -74.41
N LEU A 135 -23.53 55.31 -73.49
CA LEU A 135 -24.02 54.47 -72.40
C LEU A 135 -24.74 53.22 -72.98
N PRO A 136 -24.20 51.99 -72.84
CA PRO A 136 -24.95 50.80 -73.16
C PRO A 136 -25.86 50.48 -71.98
N ARG A 137 -27.17 50.38 -72.24
CA ARG A 137 -28.19 49.92 -71.31
C ARG A 137 -27.70 48.71 -70.50
N ARG A 138 -27.52 48.90 -69.19
CA ARG A 138 -27.22 47.85 -68.21
C ARG A 138 -28.35 46.80 -68.21
N ARG A 139 -28.23 45.78 -69.07
CA ARG A 139 -29.04 44.56 -68.99
C ARG A 139 -28.66 43.84 -67.70
N VAL A 140 -29.53 43.93 -66.70
CA VAL A 140 -29.49 43.06 -65.51
C VAL A 140 -29.67 41.62 -66.00
N LYS A 141 -28.57 40.86 -66.08
CA LYS A 141 -28.61 39.42 -66.31
C LYS A 141 -29.41 38.79 -65.17
N LYS A 142 -30.60 38.29 -65.51
CA LYS A 142 -31.42 37.42 -64.67
C LYS A 142 -30.50 36.26 -64.24
N LYS A 143 -30.12 36.20 -62.96
CA LYS A 143 -29.41 35.05 -62.39
C LYS A 143 -30.30 33.83 -62.67
N ARG A 144 -29.90 33.04 -63.66
CA ARG A 144 -30.43 31.69 -63.83
C ARG A 144 -29.96 30.96 -62.59
N PHE A 145 -30.90 30.55 -61.76
CA PHE A 145 -30.63 29.52 -60.77
C PHE A 145 -30.35 28.27 -61.59
N GLU A 146 -29.08 28.09 -61.92
CA GLU A 146 -28.55 26.78 -62.27
C GLU A 146 -28.70 26.00 -60.97
N VAL A 147 -29.74 25.15 -60.93
CA VAL A 147 -29.79 24.04 -59.99
C VAL A 147 -28.55 23.25 -60.36
N VAL A 148 -27.44 23.56 -59.68
CA VAL A 148 -26.32 22.65 -59.55
C VAL A 148 -26.94 21.48 -58.84
N GLU A 149 -27.43 20.54 -59.64
CA GLU A 149 -27.62 19.16 -59.22
C GLU A 149 -26.23 18.76 -58.73
N SER A 150 -26.04 18.89 -57.43
CA SER A 150 -24.85 18.43 -56.74
C SER A 150 -24.83 16.94 -57.01
N ASP A 151 -24.16 16.54 -58.08
CA ASP A 151 -23.63 15.20 -58.28
C ASP A 151 -22.52 15.02 -57.24
N GLU A 152 -22.92 15.12 -55.97
CA GLU A 152 -22.14 14.72 -54.83
C GLU A 152 -22.24 13.20 -54.77
N LYS A 153 -21.71 12.55 -55.82
CA LYS A 153 -21.04 11.27 -55.67
C LYS A 153 -19.85 11.53 -54.76
N ARG A 154 -20.13 11.79 -53.46
CA ARG A 154 -19.19 11.55 -52.38
C ARG A 154 -18.80 10.10 -52.56
N HIS A 155 -17.66 9.87 -53.21
CA HIS A 155 -17.13 8.53 -53.43
C HIS A 155 -17.09 7.86 -52.06
N PRO A 156 -18.02 6.93 -51.75
CA PRO A 156 -18.09 6.32 -50.42
C PRO A 156 -16.80 5.56 -50.14
N SER A 157 -16.05 5.21 -51.19
CA SER A 157 -14.74 4.57 -51.12
C SER A 157 -13.69 5.39 -50.38
N LEU A 158 -13.69 6.73 -50.40
CA LEU A 158 -12.67 7.51 -49.67
C LEU A 158 -12.98 7.56 -48.17
N TRP A 159 -14.25 7.66 -47.80
CA TRP A 159 -14.67 7.61 -46.40
C TRP A 159 -14.51 6.19 -45.83
N VAL A 160 -14.89 5.16 -46.60
CA VAL A 160 -14.70 3.75 -46.25
C VAL A 160 -13.22 3.38 -46.22
N ALA A 161 -12.38 3.86 -47.16
CA ALA A 161 -10.94 3.64 -47.12
C ALA A 161 -10.26 4.32 -45.92
N GLN A 162 -10.69 5.52 -45.54
CA GLN A 162 -10.23 6.16 -44.31
C GLN A 162 -10.65 5.40 -43.06
N TRP A 163 -11.85 4.83 -43.05
CA TRP A 163 -12.31 3.94 -41.96
C TRP A 163 -11.52 2.65 -41.89
N ILE A 164 -11.30 1.98 -43.02
CA ILE A 164 -10.46 0.77 -43.12
C ILE A 164 -9.03 1.08 -42.68
N GLY A 165 -8.47 2.22 -43.10
CA GLY A 165 -7.14 2.67 -42.68
C GLY A 165 -7.04 2.90 -41.18
N ARG A 166 -8.08 3.47 -40.54
CA ARG A 166 -8.14 3.63 -39.08
C ARG A 166 -8.26 2.27 -38.36
N VAL A 167 -9.09 1.37 -38.87
CA VAL A 167 -9.23 0.02 -38.31
C VAL A 167 -7.92 -0.76 -38.45
N ALA A 168 -7.24 -0.66 -39.60
CA ALA A 168 -5.92 -1.25 -39.82
C ALA A 168 -4.86 -0.65 -38.89
N LEU A 169 -4.86 0.67 -38.67
CA LEU A 169 -3.96 1.33 -37.72
C LEU A 169 -4.18 0.82 -36.29
N VAL A 170 -5.45 0.71 -35.86
CA VAL A 170 -5.79 0.18 -34.53
C VAL A 170 -5.38 -1.28 -34.41
N LEU A 171 -5.57 -2.09 -35.45
CA LEU A 171 -5.16 -3.48 -35.48
C LEU A 171 -3.63 -3.62 -35.38
N VAL A 172 -2.88 -2.83 -36.15
CA VAL A 172 -1.41 -2.80 -36.08
C VAL A 172 -0.94 -2.36 -34.70
N LEU A 173 -1.57 -1.33 -34.12
CA LEU A 173 -1.26 -0.87 -32.77
C LEU A 173 -1.54 -1.97 -31.73
N ALA A 174 -2.66 -2.67 -31.84
CA ALA A 174 -3.02 -3.77 -30.94
C ALA A 174 -2.02 -4.92 -31.04
N VAL A 175 -1.62 -5.31 -32.26
CA VAL A 175 -0.60 -6.34 -32.48
C VAL A 175 0.75 -5.90 -31.91
N ALA A 176 1.15 -4.65 -32.12
CA ALA A 176 2.39 -4.11 -31.54
C ALA A 176 2.37 -4.12 -30.00
N LEU A 177 1.21 -3.83 -29.40
CA LEU A 177 1.03 -3.83 -27.95
C LEU A 177 1.09 -5.26 -27.38
N VAL A 178 0.45 -6.22 -28.04
CA VAL A 178 0.53 -7.65 -27.69
C VAL A 178 1.96 -8.16 -27.86
N MET A 179 2.63 -7.85 -28.98
CA MET A 179 4.02 -8.22 -29.21
C MET A 179 4.95 -7.62 -28.15
N GLY A 180 4.76 -6.35 -27.80
CA GLY A 180 5.48 -5.68 -26.73
C GLY A 180 5.26 -6.38 -25.39
N ALA A 181 4.02 -6.73 -25.06
CA ALA A 181 3.70 -7.45 -23.84
C ALA A 181 4.32 -8.86 -23.79
N LEU A 182 4.39 -9.57 -24.92
CA LEU A 182 5.05 -10.87 -25.03
C LEU A 182 6.57 -10.76 -24.91
N LEU A 183 7.19 -9.72 -25.47
CA LEU A 183 8.63 -9.45 -25.36
C LEU A 183 9.03 -9.00 -23.95
N LEU A 184 8.17 -8.25 -23.29
CA LEU A 184 8.35 -7.80 -21.91
C LEU A 184 7.98 -8.88 -20.88
N PHE A 185 7.50 -10.05 -21.32
CA PHE A 185 7.09 -11.12 -20.43
C PHE A 185 8.31 -11.62 -19.64
N PRO A 186 8.37 -11.38 -18.32
CA PRO A 186 9.56 -11.71 -17.54
C PRO A 186 9.64 -13.23 -17.40
N GLN A 187 10.66 -13.83 -18.01
CA GLN A 187 10.98 -15.24 -17.76
C GLN A 187 11.70 -15.35 -16.42
N ALA A 188 11.00 -15.89 -15.42
CA ALA A 188 11.56 -16.20 -14.12
C ALA A 188 11.98 -17.67 -14.08
N THR A 189 13.28 -17.94 -14.15
CA THR A 189 13.83 -19.28 -13.91
C THR A 189 13.89 -19.50 -12.39
N VAL A 190 12.98 -20.30 -11.86
CA VAL A 190 12.95 -20.65 -10.43
C VAL A 190 13.92 -21.79 -10.20
N THR A 191 15.13 -21.48 -9.73
CA THR A 191 16.11 -22.48 -9.30
C THR A 191 15.88 -22.81 -7.84
N VAL A 192 15.23 -23.94 -7.57
CA VAL A 192 15.08 -24.46 -6.20
C VAL A 192 16.34 -25.26 -5.86
N THR A 193 17.15 -24.74 -4.94
CA THR A 193 18.24 -25.48 -4.33
C THR A 193 17.73 -26.11 -3.03
N PRO A 194 17.43 -27.42 -3.01
CA PRO A 194 17.00 -28.09 -1.79
C PRO A 194 18.14 -28.05 -0.77
N ILE A 195 17.80 -27.67 0.46
CA ILE A 195 18.74 -27.68 1.59
C ILE A 195 18.48 -28.98 2.35
N ALA A 196 19.49 -29.84 2.44
CA ALA A 196 19.38 -31.06 3.24
C ALA A 196 19.38 -30.67 4.73
N GLN A 197 18.27 -30.93 5.41
CA GLN A 197 18.22 -30.83 6.87
C GLN A 197 18.60 -32.20 7.46
N PRO A 198 19.65 -32.28 8.29
CA PRO A 198 19.97 -33.53 8.98
C PRO A 198 18.84 -33.84 9.95
N VAL A 199 18.22 -35.01 9.79
CA VAL A 199 17.25 -35.55 10.73
C VAL A 199 18.04 -36.38 11.74
N GLU A 200 18.29 -35.81 12.91
CA GLU A 200 18.84 -36.54 14.05
C GLU A 200 17.71 -37.31 14.74
N THR A 201 17.86 -38.62 14.84
CA THR A 201 16.93 -39.49 15.57
C THR A 201 17.72 -40.22 16.65
N GLU A 202 17.26 -40.12 17.89
CA GLU A 202 17.84 -40.87 19.00
C GLU A 202 17.33 -42.31 18.96
N LEU A 203 18.25 -43.26 18.74
CA LEU A 203 17.96 -44.70 18.80
C LEU A 203 18.46 -45.25 20.14
N ILE A 204 17.53 -45.54 21.04
CA ILE A 204 17.85 -46.21 22.31
C ILE A 204 17.92 -47.72 22.04
N VAL A 205 19.14 -48.26 22.06
CA VAL A 205 19.42 -49.70 21.93
C VAL A 205 19.88 -50.26 23.27
N LYS A 206 19.37 -51.44 23.64
CA LYS A 206 19.69 -52.11 24.91
C LYS A 206 20.74 -53.20 24.68
N ALA A 207 21.83 -53.16 25.45
CA ALA A 207 22.82 -54.21 25.48
C ALA A 207 22.41 -55.25 26.53
N ASP A 208 22.21 -56.51 26.14
CA ASP A 208 21.76 -57.57 27.03
C ASP A 208 22.64 -58.83 26.89
N PRO A 209 23.28 -59.30 27.97
CA PRO A 209 24.14 -60.48 27.92
C PRO A 209 23.37 -61.82 27.85
N GLU A 210 22.04 -61.82 28.02
CA GLU A 210 21.23 -63.04 27.93
C GLU A 210 20.76 -63.38 26.50
N VAL A 211 21.01 -62.48 25.53
CA VAL A 211 20.52 -62.62 24.15
C VAL A 211 21.66 -63.03 23.22
N ASP A 212 21.52 -64.15 22.50
CA ASP A 212 22.56 -64.69 21.60
C ASP A 212 22.58 -64.03 20.20
N GLY A 213 21.59 -63.21 19.85
CA GLY A 213 21.44 -62.61 18.53
C GLY A 213 20.76 -61.24 18.53
N VAL A 214 20.88 -60.50 17.44
CA VAL A 214 20.28 -59.15 17.34
C VAL A 214 18.76 -59.25 17.21
N ASN A 215 18.03 -58.67 18.17
CA ASN A 215 16.57 -58.58 18.14
C ASN A 215 16.15 -57.18 17.69
N PHE A 216 15.62 -57.09 16.46
CA PHE A 216 15.19 -55.82 15.86
C PHE A 216 13.87 -55.28 16.43
N GLN A 217 13.02 -56.14 17.01
CA GLN A 217 11.77 -55.72 17.64
C GLN A 217 12.00 -55.08 19.01
N GLU A 218 12.89 -55.66 19.81
CA GLU A 218 13.20 -55.17 21.16
C GLU A 218 14.40 -54.21 21.21
N LEU A 219 15.05 -53.97 20.06
CA LEU A 219 16.27 -53.16 19.95
C LEU A 219 17.38 -53.64 20.88
N THR A 220 17.50 -54.97 21.01
CA THR A 220 18.44 -55.63 21.92
C THR A 220 19.55 -56.32 21.15
N PHE A 221 20.79 -56.20 21.64
CA PHE A 221 21.96 -56.85 21.05
C PHE A 221 22.81 -57.58 22.09
N PRO A 222 23.53 -58.65 21.69
CA PRO A 222 24.37 -59.44 22.59
C PRO A 222 25.44 -58.58 23.26
N ALA A 223 25.51 -58.66 24.59
CA ALA A 223 26.55 -58.03 25.40
C ALA A 223 27.41 -59.07 26.12
N ARG A 224 28.64 -58.68 26.50
CA ARG A 224 29.53 -59.51 27.33
C ARG A 224 29.86 -58.79 28.62
N ILE A 225 29.83 -59.49 29.75
CA ILE A 225 30.22 -58.93 31.03
C ILE A 225 31.75 -58.85 31.08
N GLY A 226 32.28 -57.62 31.14
CA GLY A 226 33.70 -57.38 31.41
C GLY A 226 33.92 -57.22 32.90
N GLN A 227 34.61 -58.17 33.53
CA GLN A 227 35.08 -57.99 34.90
C GLN A 227 36.42 -57.24 34.85
N VAL A 228 36.46 -56.08 35.50
CA VAL A 228 37.69 -55.32 35.72
C VAL A 228 38.05 -55.48 37.18
N GLU A 229 39.16 -56.15 37.45
CA GLU A 229 39.69 -56.34 38.80
C GLU A 229 40.49 -55.08 39.17
N LEU A 230 39.91 -54.25 40.04
CA LEU A 230 40.55 -53.02 40.50
C LEU A 230 41.40 -53.34 41.74
N ALA A 231 42.71 -53.45 41.55
CA ALA A 231 43.66 -53.54 42.65
C ALA A 231 43.95 -52.13 43.20
N GLY A 232 43.42 -51.84 44.38
CA GLY A 232 43.74 -50.63 45.15
C GLY A 232 44.78 -50.92 46.21
N SER A 233 45.86 -50.13 46.25
CA SER A 233 46.82 -50.11 47.35
C SER A 233 46.60 -48.84 48.14
N ASP A 234 46.36 -48.97 49.44
CA ASP A 234 46.21 -47.84 50.37
C ASP A 234 47.33 -47.91 51.42
N GLU A 235 47.96 -46.79 51.71
CA GLU A 235 49.08 -46.70 52.66
C GLU A 235 48.60 -45.98 53.91
N ILE A 236 48.47 -46.73 55.00
CA ILE A 236 48.01 -46.20 56.29
C ILE A 236 49.23 -45.73 57.08
N GLU A 237 49.27 -44.45 57.46
CA GLU A 237 50.30 -43.93 58.36
C GLU A 237 50.27 -44.67 59.72
N THR A 238 51.42 -45.20 60.12
CA THR A 238 51.53 -45.93 61.39
C THR A 238 51.61 -44.96 62.56
N VAL A 239 50.60 -44.97 63.43
CA VAL A 239 50.63 -44.20 64.68
C VAL A 239 51.59 -44.88 65.65
N LYS A 240 52.72 -44.22 65.93
CA LYS A 240 53.68 -44.62 66.96
C LYS A 240 53.14 -44.26 68.35
N THR A 241 52.19 -45.03 68.87
CA THR A 241 51.80 -44.95 70.28
C THR A 241 52.39 -46.14 71.03
N GLU A 242 53.33 -45.85 71.92
CA GLU A 242 53.83 -46.80 72.91
C GLU A 242 52.89 -46.78 74.12
N LEU A 243 52.28 -47.93 74.43
CA LEU A 243 51.39 -48.11 75.56
C LEU A 243 52.21 -48.16 76.86
N ALA A 244 52.36 -47.01 77.52
CA ALA A 244 52.89 -46.94 78.87
C ALA A 244 51.79 -47.26 79.89
N PRO A 245 51.98 -48.23 80.81
CA PRO A 245 51.04 -48.49 81.89
C PRO A 245 50.91 -47.25 82.78
N THR A 246 49.73 -46.63 82.81
CA THR A 246 49.53 -45.34 83.49
C THR A 246 49.10 -45.49 84.97
N GLY A 247 48.95 -46.72 85.48
CA GLY A 247 48.56 -46.92 86.89
C GLY A 247 48.61 -48.37 87.37
N GLN A 248 48.54 -48.53 88.70
CA GLN A 248 48.42 -49.85 89.35
C GLN A 248 46.98 -50.36 89.28
N ALA A 249 46.80 -51.68 89.20
CA ALA A 249 45.49 -52.29 89.20
C ALA A 249 44.82 -52.11 90.58
N THR A 250 43.57 -51.64 90.58
CA THR A 250 42.74 -51.54 91.79
C THR A 250 41.64 -52.59 91.75
N GLY A 251 41.32 -53.17 92.91
CA GLY A 251 40.35 -54.25 93.04
C GLY A 251 39.66 -54.22 94.40
N ARG A 252 38.66 -55.08 94.56
CA ARG A 252 37.95 -55.26 95.84
C ARG A 252 38.24 -56.64 96.40
N VAL A 253 38.54 -56.69 97.69
CA VAL A 253 38.75 -57.93 98.45
C VAL A 253 37.71 -57.99 99.56
N VAL A 254 37.19 -59.18 99.84
CA VAL A 254 36.19 -59.42 100.89
C VAL A 254 36.82 -60.30 101.96
N PHE A 255 36.85 -59.81 103.20
CA PHE A 255 37.31 -60.57 104.36
C PHE A 255 36.11 -61.15 105.10
N ILE A 256 36.17 -62.44 105.42
CA ILE A 256 35.13 -63.13 106.18
C ILE A 256 35.77 -63.64 107.47
N ASN A 257 35.36 -63.09 108.61
CA ASN A 257 35.77 -63.59 109.91
C ASN A 257 35.05 -64.91 110.22
N ARG A 258 35.80 -65.97 110.52
CA ARG A 258 35.26 -67.31 110.83
C ARG A 258 35.42 -67.70 112.30
N THR A 259 35.91 -66.80 113.16
CA THR A 259 36.01 -66.98 114.61
C THR A 259 34.89 -66.23 115.35
N GLU A 260 34.62 -66.60 116.60
CA GLU A 260 33.63 -65.91 117.44
C GLU A 260 34.15 -64.56 117.96
N ASP A 261 35.48 -64.40 118.06
CA ASP A 261 36.12 -63.15 118.48
C ASP A 261 36.20 -62.12 117.33
N SER A 262 36.06 -60.83 117.68
CA SER A 262 36.25 -59.72 116.74
C SER A 262 37.73 -59.54 116.38
N PHE A 263 38.04 -59.48 115.09
CA PHE A 263 39.40 -59.24 114.59
C PHE A 263 39.50 -57.88 113.89
N PHE A 264 40.52 -57.08 114.24
CA PHE A 264 40.80 -55.80 113.61
C PHE A 264 41.86 -55.95 112.52
N LEU A 265 41.50 -55.61 111.27
CA LEU A 265 42.43 -55.58 110.14
C LEU A 265 43.04 -54.18 110.02
N PRO A 266 44.38 -54.03 110.12
CA PRO A 266 45.01 -52.73 109.91
C PRO A 266 44.96 -52.34 108.43
N TYR A 267 44.86 -51.03 108.19
CA TYR A 267 45.09 -50.47 106.85
C TYR A 267 46.47 -50.91 106.37
N SER A 268 46.65 -51.03 105.05
CA SER A 268 47.88 -51.50 104.42
C SER A 268 48.27 -52.97 104.59
N THR A 269 47.33 -53.82 105.00
CA THR A 269 47.51 -55.27 104.93
C THR A 269 47.72 -55.69 103.47
N THR A 270 48.78 -56.46 103.21
CA THR A 270 49.11 -57.00 101.88
C THR A 270 48.41 -58.35 101.68
N VAL A 271 47.73 -58.51 100.55
CA VAL A 271 47.12 -59.77 100.12
C VAL A 271 47.72 -60.20 98.79
N SER A 272 48.00 -61.50 98.64
CA SER A 272 48.57 -62.07 97.42
C SER A 272 47.62 -63.08 96.78
N THR A 273 47.66 -63.16 95.45
CA THR A 273 46.92 -64.19 94.70
C THR A 273 47.62 -65.55 94.85
N SER A 274 46.85 -66.60 95.14
CA SER A 274 47.39 -67.95 95.37
C SER A 274 47.61 -68.78 94.11
N ALA A 275 47.12 -68.31 92.95
CA ALA A 275 47.23 -69.00 91.67
C ALA A 275 47.88 -68.09 90.62
N GLY A 276 48.86 -68.62 89.89
CA GLY A 276 49.60 -67.89 88.86
C GLY A 276 50.85 -67.18 89.41
N GLU A 277 51.31 -66.16 88.70
CA GLU A 277 52.37 -65.27 89.19
C GLU A 277 51.82 -64.46 90.37
N PRO A 278 52.50 -64.45 91.54
CA PRO A 278 51.97 -63.81 92.73
C PRO A 278 51.95 -62.29 92.56
N VAL A 279 50.74 -61.72 92.48
CA VAL A 279 50.53 -60.27 92.49
C VAL A 279 50.12 -59.84 93.89
N GLU A 280 50.84 -58.86 94.43
CA GLU A 280 50.58 -58.30 95.75
C GLU A 280 49.69 -57.05 95.66
N PHE A 281 48.64 -57.02 96.48
CA PHE A 281 47.74 -55.88 96.61
C PHE A 281 47.79 -55.34 98.03
N ARG A 282 47.77 -54.01 98.17
CA ARG A 282 47.75 -53.31 99.47
C ARG A 282 46.35 -52.74 99.73
N THR A 283 45.77 -53.06 100.88
CA THR A 283 44.49 -52.46 101.30
C THR A 283 44.68 -50.95 101.54
N LEU A 284 43.82 -50.13 100.93
CA LEU A 284 43.90 -48.66 101.01
C LEU A 284 43.04 -48.08 102.15
N GLN A 285 42.14 -48.89 102.73
CA GLN A 285 41.19 -48.50 103.77
C GLN A 285 40.97 -49.64 104.75
#